data_AF-A0A7V2WLM0-F1
#
_entry.id   AF-A0A7V2WLM0-F1
#
_cell.length_a   1.000
_cell.length_b   1.000
_cell.length_c   1.000
_cell.angle_alpha   90.00
_cell.angle_beta   90.00
_cell.angle_gamma   90.00
#
_symmetry.space_group_name_H-M   'P 1'
#
loop_
_entity.id
_entity.type
_entity.pdbx_description
1 polymer ?
#
loop_
_entity_poly.entity_id
_entity_poly.type
_entity_poly.pdbx_seq_one_letter_code
_entity_poly.pdbx_strand_id
1 'polypeptide(L)' 'MSSIFDPDYFITPLSPYSHSFPDPRFAAEEGLLAYGGDLHPDRILKAYRSGIFPWYNPGDPILWWSPDPRLILY' A
#
# COMPACT_ATOMS: atom_id res chain seq x y z
N MET A 1 -7.51 9.57 11.28
CA MET A 1 -6.90 8.47 10.50
C MET A 1 -6.95 7.24 11.39
N SER A 2 -7.30 6.09 10.83
CA SER A 2 -7.35 4.82 11.55
C SER A 2 -5.96 4.21 11.66
N SER A 3 -5.66 3.57 12.79
CA SER A 3 -4.42 2.80 13.00
C SER A 3 -4.65 1.36 12.59
N ILE A 4 -3.60 0.68 12.13
CA ILE A 4 -3.66 -0.77 11.86
C ILE A 4 -4.03 -1.62 13.09
N PHE A 5 -3.87 -1.07 14.30
CA PHE A 5 -4.22 -1.73 15.55
C PHE A 5 -5.67 -1.52 15.98
N ASP A 6 -6.45 -0.76 15.21
CA ASP A 6 -7.89 -0.60 15.43
C ASP A 6 -8.62 -1.90 15.04
N PRO A 7 -9.43 -2.49 15.94
CA PRO A 7 -10.15 -3.74 15.66
C PRO A 7 -11.11 -3.65 14.47
N ASP A 8 -11.58 -2.45 14.10
CA ASP A 8 -12.47 -2.23 12.96
C ASP A 8 -11.71 -1.78 11.69
N TYR A 9 -10.38 -1.85 11.70
CA TYR A 9 -9.55 -1.45 10.56
C TYR A 9 -9.71 -2.40 9.36
N PHE A 10 -10.27 -1.89 8.27
CA PHE A 10 -10.38 -2.60 7.00
C PHE A 10 -9.29 -2.17 6.02
N ILE A 11 -8.45 -3.11 5.58
CA ILE A 11 -7.44 -2.86 4.55
C ILE A 11 -8.09 -3.07 3.17
N THR A 12 -7.85 -2.16 2.23
CA THR A 12 -8.44 -2.25 0.89
C THR A 12 -7.77 -3.35 0.04
N PRO A 13 -8.52 -4.35 -0.49
CA PRO A 13 -7.96 -5.29 -1.45
C PRO A 13 -7.80 -4.65 -2.84
N LEU A 14 -6.67 -4.91 -3.51
CA LEU A 14 -6.47 -4.48 -4.89
C LEU A 14 -7.17 -5.40 -5.89
N SER A 15 -7.70 -4.81 -6.95
CA SER A 15 -8.30 -5.55 -8.05
C SER A 15 -7.26 -6.36 -8.83
N PRO A 16 -7.55 -7.62 -9.19
CA PRO A 16 -6.68 -8.42 -10.07
C PRO A 16 -6.75 -7.96 -11.54
N TYR A 17 -7.75 -7.14 -11.91
CA TYR A 17 -7.98 -6.69 -13.29
C TYR A 17 -7.54 -5.24 -13.55
N SER A 18 -7.09 -4.53 -12.51
CA SER A 18 -6.65 -3.14 -12.60
C SER A 18 -5.39 -2.90 -11.79
N HIS A 19 -4.45 -2.18 -12.38
CA HIS A 19 -3.20 -1.77 -11.73
C HIS A 19 -3.31 -0.43 -10.96
N SER A 20 -4.53 0.04 -10.69
CA SER A 20 -4.76 1.33 -10.02
C SER A 20 -4.69 1.16 -8.50
N PHE A 21 -4.28 2.24 -7.82
CA PHE A 21 -4.17 2.29 -6.36
C PHE A 21 -5.17 3.28 -5.77
N PRO A 22 -5.63 3.07 -4.52
CA PRO A 22 -6.25 4.12 -3.73
C PRO A 22 -5.31 5.32 -3.57
N ASP A 23 -5.87 6.48 -3.24
CA ASP A 23 -5.07 7.67 -2.94
C ASP A 23 -4.22 7.41 -1.68
N PRO A 24 -2.89 7.63 -1.70
CA PRO A 24 -2.00 7.34 -0.57
C PRO A 24 -2.37 8.10 0.71
N ARG A 25 -3.12 9.21 0.61
CA ARG A 25 -3.60 9.97 1.78
C ARG A 25 -4.64 9.22 2.61
N PHE A 26 -5.19 8.12 2.10
CA PHE A 26 -6.08 7.23 2.83
C PHE A 26 -5.37 6.04 3.50
N ALA A 27 -4.03 6.02 3.49
CA ALA A 27 -3.29 5.04 4.26
C ALA A 27 -3.55 5.19 5.77
N ALA A 28 -3.38 4.08 6.51
CA ALA A 28 -3.33 4.13 7.97
C ALA A 28 -2.19 5.04 8.46
N GLU A 29 -2.21 5.36 9.76
CA GLU A 29 -1.16 6.15 10.42
C GLU A 29 0.25 5.56 10.20
N GLU A 30 0.37 4.24 10.16
CA GLU A 30 1.63 3.54 9.91
C GLU A 30 2.01 3.48 8.41
N GLY A 31 1.12 3.93 7.52
CA GLY A 31 1.31 3.98 6.08
C GLY A 31 0.74 2.80 5.30
N LEU A 32 0.09 1.82 5.93
CA LEU A 32 -0.50 0.69 5.20
C LEU A 32 -1.72 1.16 4.40
N LEU A 33 -1.73 0.91 3.08
CA LEU A 33 -2.76 1.43 2.17
C LEU A 33 -3.69 0.33 1.63
N ALA A 34 -3.09 -0.76 1.15
CA ALA A 34 -3.82 -1.82 0.44
C ALA A 34 -3.09 -3.15 0.53
N TYR A 35 -3.80 -4.24 0.20
CA TYR A 35 -3.22 -5.58 0.09
C TYR A 35 -3.63 -6.30 -1.20
N GLY A 36 -2.85 -7.32 -1.58
CA GLY A 36 -3.10 -8.16 -2.75
C GLY A 36 -2.64 -7.56 -4.07
N GLY A 37 -3.29 -7.98 -5.16
CA GLY A 37 -2.82 -7.73 -6.52
C GLY A 37 -1.68 -8.65 -6.92
N ASP A 38 -0.68 -8.10 -7.60
CA ASP A 38 0.44 -8.82 -8.21
C ASP A 38 1.68 -7.93 -8.24
N LEU A 39 2.82 -8.44 -8.71
CA LEU A 39 4.03 -7.65 -8.95
C LEU A 39 4.24 -7.37 -10.45
N HIS A 40 3.16 -7.23 -11.23
CA HIS A 40 3.28 -6.92 -12.65
C HIS A 40 4.00 -5.56 -12.83
N PRO A 41 4.93 -5.43 -13.80
CA PRO A 41 5.72 -4.20 -13.97
C PRO A 41 4.88 -2.91 -14.01
N ASP A 42 3.74 -2.94 -14.70
CA ASP A 42 2.83 -1.79 -14.77
C ASP A 42 2.24 -1.38 -13.42
N ARG A 43 1.93 -2.34 -12.55
CA ARG A 43 1.43 -2.06 -11.19
C ARG A 43 2.55 -1.47 -10.34
N ILE A 44 3.75 -2.04 -10.41
CA ILE A 44 4.93 -1.52 -9.71
C ILE A 44 5.23 -0.08 -10.13
N LEU A 45 5.28 0.20 -11.43
CA LEU A 45 5.51 1.55 -11.95
C LEU A 45 4.42 2.54 -11.49
N LYS A 46 3.15 2.13 -11.50
CA LYS A 46 2.05 2.95 -10.96
C LYS A 46 2.20 3.21 -9.46
N ALA A 47 2.57 2.19 -8.67
CA ALA A 47 2.78 2.33 -7.24
C ALA A 47 3.86 3.37 -6.95
N TYR A 48 5.06 3.20 -7.52
CA TYR A 48 6.19 4.11 -7.28
C TYR A 48 5.90 5.54 -7.74
N ARG A 49 5.20 5.73 -8.87
CA ARG A 49 4.76 7.06 -9.34
C ARG A 49 3.82 7.76 -8.36
N SER A 50 3.03 6.99 -7.60
CA SER A 50 2.12 7.50 -6.58
C SER A 50 2.73 7.52 -5.17
N GLY A 51 4.05 7.27 -5.03
CA GLY A 51 4.71 7.23 -3.72
C GLY A 51 4.44 5.95 -2.93
N ILE A 52 3.85 4.91 -3.54
CA ILE A 52 3.48 3.65 -2.91
C ILE A 52 4.56 2.60 -3.19
N PHE A 53 4.87 1.74 -2.22
CA PHE A 53 5.82 0.64 -2.41
C PHE A 53 5.31 -0.68 -1.81
N PRO A 54 5.63 -1.84 -2.41
CA PRO A 54 5.31 -3.13 -1.83
C PRO A 54 6.33 -3.50 -0.75
N TRP A 55 5.87 -3.98 0.40
CA TRP A 55 6.75 -4.51 1.46
C TRP A 55 5.98 -5.52 2.33
N TYR A 56 6.43 -6.77 2.38
CA TYR A 56 5.72 -7.88 3.02
C TYR A 56 6.68 -9.03 3.36
N ASN A 57 6.31 -9.93 4.29
CA ASN A 57 7.13 -11.10 4.62
C ASN A 57 6.77 -12.32 3.74
N PRO A 58 7.66 -13.33 3.67
CA PRO A 58 7.30 -14.60 3.06
C PRO A 58 6.07 -15.23 3.71
N GLY A 59 5.06 -15.56 2.91
CA GLY A 59 3.79 -16.12 3.37
C GLY A 59 2.68 -15.08 3.58
N ASP A 60 3.02 -13.79 3.66
CA ASP A 60 2.04 -12.72 3.72
C ASP A 60 1.48 -12.42 2.31
N PRO A 61 0.24 -11.90 2.20
CA PRO A 61 -0.18 -11.24 0.98
C PRO A 61 0.72 -10.04 0.68
N ILE A 62 0.77 -9.62 -0.59
CA ILE A 62 1.48 -8.38 -0.95
C ILE A 62 0.82 -7.21 -0.20
N LEU A 63 1.59 -6.46 0.58
CA LEU A 63 1.15 -5.26 1.26
C LEU A 63 1.76 -4.03 0.59
N TRP A 64 0.96 -2.98 0.44
CA TRP A 64 1.34 -1.74 -0.24
C TRP A 64 1.30 -0.56 0.73
N TRP A 65 2.40 0.19 0.79
CA TRP A 65 2.66 1.18 1.83
C TRP A 65 2.92 2.57 1.24
N SER A 66 2.49 3.60 1.97
CA SER A 66 2.81 5.01 1.75
C SER A 66 2.82 5.76 3.11
N PRO A 67 3.90 5.63 3.90
CA PRO A 67 3.99 6.23 5.23
C PRO A 67 4.08 7.76 5.20
N ASP A 68 3.49 8.37 6.21
CA ASP A 68 3.58 9.80 6.53
C ASP A 68 3.96 9.94 8.03
N PRO A 69 5.15 10.44 8.37
CA PRO A 69 6.16 11.06 7.50
C PRO A 69 6.93 10.04 6.63
N ARG A 70 7.42 10.51 5.48
CA ARG A 70 8.27 9.72 4.56
C ARG A 70 9.75 10.02 4.77
N LEU A 71 10.55 8.98 4.98
CA LEU A 71 12.01 9.11 5.04
C LEU A 71 12.59 9.47 3.67
N ILE A 72 13.42 10.52 3.62
CA ILE A 72 14.18 10.97 2.46
C ILE A 72 15.62 11.23 2.90
N LEU A 73 16.58 10.82 2.09
CA LEU A 73 18.00 11.14 2.25
C LEU A 73 18.42 12.09 1.13
N TYR A 74 19.12 13.16 1.48
CA TYR A 74 19.57 14.22 0.57
C TYR A 74 21.08 14.17 0.35
#